data_AF-A0A2M9W7X3-F1
#
_entry.id   AF-A0A2M9W7X3-F1
#
_cell.length_a   1.000
_cell.length_b   1.000
_cell.length_c   1.000
_cell.angle_alpha   90.00
_cell.angle_beta   90.00
_cell.angle_gamma   90.00
#
_symmetry.space_group_name_H-M   'P 1'
#
loop_
_entity.id
_entity.type
_entity.pdbx_description
1 polymer ?
#
loop_
_entity_poly.entity_id
_entity_poly.type
_entity_poly.pdbx_seq_one_letter_code
_entity_poly.pdbx_strand_id
1 'polypeptide(L)'
;MNGKQDSVSINVNCNRATNATIGSLDGTINLGGGVTSTLTFDGRSSGAIYLPSGASTHTVASTLAATNPTPGDKSGSGTIVINLP
;
A
#
# COMPACT_ATOMS: atom_id res chain seq x y z
N MET A 1 15.91 -8.72 -3.81
CA MET A 1 14.55 -8.72 -3.23
C MET A 1 14.45 -7.83 -2.02
N ASN A 2 15.34 -7.95 -1.04
CA ASN A 2 15.32 -7.07 0.13
C ASN A 2 15.45 -5.59 -0.28
N GLY A 3 14.51 -4.75 0.15
CA GLY A 3 14.40 -3.33 -0.21
C GLY A 3 13.85 -3.05 -1.62
N LYS A 4 13.50 -4.07 -2.42
CA LYS A 4 12.88 -3.84 -3.74
C LYS A 4 11.48 -3.28 -3.53
N GLN A 5 11.19 -2.17 -4.20
CA GLN A 5 9.86 -1.57 -4.24
C GLN A 5 9.27 -1.72 -5.64
N ASP A 6 7.97 -1.95 -5.70
CA ASP A 6 7.16 -1.84 -6.91
C ASP A 6 5.83 -1.18 -6.56
N SER A 7 5.13 -0.61 -7.54
CA SER A 7 3.94 0.18 -7.27
C SER A 7 2.90 0.13 -8.37
N VAL A 8 1.65 0.34 -7.97
CA VAL A 8 0.53 0.59 -8.86
C VAL A 8 -0.04 1.98 -8.62
N SER A 9 -0.44 2.65 -9.70
CA SER A 9 -1.16 3.91 -9.63
C SER A 9 -2.66 3.65 -9.70
N ILE A 10 -3.41 4.28 -8.81
CA ILE A 10 -4.87 4.24 -8.79
C ILE A 10 -5.43 5.66 -8.90
N ASN A 11 -6.61 5.80 -9.50
CA ASN A 11 -7.33 7.07 -9.50
C ASN A 11 -8.47 7.02 -8.48
N VAL A 12 -8.51 8.01 -7.59
CA VAL A 12 -9.60 8.24 -6.65
C VAL A 12 -10.37 9.45 -7.17
N ASN A 13 -11.70 9.33 -7.29
CA ASN A 13 -12.55 10.42 -7.76
C ASN A 13 -13.51 10.83 -6.64
N CYS A 14 -13.39 12.08 -6.18
CA CYS A 14 -14.26 12.64 -5.16
C CYS A 14 -15.17 13.71 -5.76
N ASN A 15 -16.46 13.67 -5.43
CA ASN A 15 -17.42 14.70 -5.86
C ASN A 15 -17.29 16.02 -5.07
N ARG A 16 -16.62 15.97 -3.91
CA ARG A 16 -16.27 17.11 -3.07
C ARG A 16 -14.94 16.81 -2.40
N ALA A 17 -14.10 17.82 -2.25
CA ALA A 17 -12.85 17.66 -1.52
C ALA A 17 -13.11 17.24 -0.06
N THR A 18 -12.27 16.36 0.47
CA THR A 18 -12.43 15.83 1.83
C THR A 18 -11.09 15.43 2.43
N ASN A 19 -11.02 15.52 3.76
CA ASN A 19 -9.98 14.82 4.50
C ASN A 19 -10.38 13.36 4.65
N ALA A 20 -9.40 12.46 4.66
CA ALA A 20 -9.59 11.05 4.92
C ALA A 20 -8.45 10.54 5.79
N THR A 21 -8.62 9.35 6.36
CA THR A 21 -7.52 8.62 7.00
C THR A 21 -7.24 7.35 6.25
N ILE A 22 -5.96 7.00 6.13
CA ILE A 22 -5.52 5.74 5.53
C ILE A 22 -4.97 4.80 6.60
N GLY A 23 -5.04 3.51 6.31
CA GLY A 23 -4.33 2.49 7.06
C GLY A 23 -4.12 1.22 6.24
N SER A 24 -2.90 0.69 6.26
CA SER A 24 -2.63 -0.70 5.87
C SER A 24 -3.10 -1.61 7.01
N LEU A 25 -4.13 -2.43 6.76
CA LEU A 25 -4.71 -3.31 7.79
C LEU A 25 -3.78 -4.46 8.18
N ASP A 26 -3.09 -5.03 7.20
CA ASP A 26 -2.31 -6.25 7.36
C ASP A 26 -0.90 -6.00 7.92
N GLY A 27 -0.48 -4.72 7.98
CA GLY A 27 0.89 -4.34 8.36
C GLY A 27 1.91 -4.97 7.41
N THR A 28 2.63 -5.98 7.90
CA THR A 28 3.59 -6.77 7.12
C THR A 28 2.91 -8.01 6.54
N ILE A 29 2.88 -8.10 5.21
CA ILE A 29 2.27 -9.18 4.43
C ILE A 29 3.31 -10.27 4.21
N ASN A 30 2.99 -11.52 4.57
CA ASN A 30 3.85 -12.67 4.25
C ASN A 30 3.61 -13.13 2.81
N LEU A 31 4.67 -13.17 1.99
CA LEU A 31 4.61 -13.62 0.59
C LEU A 31 5.16 -15.05 0.40
N GLY A 32 5.59 -15.70 1.49
CA GLY A 32 6.17 -17.05 1.48
C GLY A 32 7.69 -17.10 1.36
N GLY A 33 8.28 -18.19 1.85
CA GLY A 33 9.71 -18.49 1.71
C GLY A 33 10.62 -17.39 2.27
N GLY A 34 10.33 -16.89 3.48
CA GLY A 34 11.14 -15.88 4.17
C GLY A 34 11.04 -14.45 3.58
N VAL A 35 10.07 -14.18 2.71
CA VAL A 35 9.86 -12.85 2.10
C VAL A 35 8.55 -12.27 2.59
N THR A 36 8.59 -10.99 2.94
CA THR A 36 7.44 -10.19 3.34
C THR A 36 7.34 -8.93 2.48
N SER A 37 6.19 -8.26 2.51
CA SER A 37 5.97 -6.95 1.91
C SER A 37 5.30 -6.00 2.91
N THR A 38 5.62 -4.71 2.79
CA THR A 38 4.87 -3.64 3.44
C THR A 38 4.21 -2.77 2.37
N LEU A 39 2.92 -2.51 2.53
CA LEU A 39 2.17 -1.61 1.65
C LEU A 39 2.18 -0.18 2.18
N THR A 40 2.29 0.78 1.26
CA THR A 40 2.15 2.20 1.53
C THR A 40 1.26 2.87 0.48
N PHE A 41 0.42 3.79 0.91
CA PHE A 41 -0.37 4.70 0.07
C PHE A 41 0.29 6.08 0.09
N ASP A 42 0.69 6.58 -1.08
CA ASP A 42 1.45 7.83 -1.24
C ASP A 42 2.65 7.92 -0.26
N GLY A 43 3.36 6.80 -0.12
CA GLY A 43 4.52 6.65 0.77
C GLY A 43 4.20 6.52 2.26
N ARG A 44 2.93 6.42 2.64
CA ARG A 44 2.47 6.32 4.04
C ARG A 44 1.78 4.98 4.30
N SER A 45 2.09 4.33 5.42
CA SER A 45 1.39 3.12 5.87
C SER A 45 0.09 3.44 6.62
N SER A 46 -0.01 4.64 7.19
CA SER A 46 -1.19 5.15 7.88
C SER A 46 -1.14 6.68 7.99
N GLY A 47 -2.26 7.29 8.37
CA GLY A 47 -2.34 8.72 8.70
C GLY A 47 -3.40 9.48 7.90
N ALA A 48 -3.43 10.80 8.09
CA ALA A 48 -4.36 11.66 7.37
C ALA A 48 -3.89 11.92 5.93
N ILE A 49 -4.84 11.98 5.01
CA ILE A 49 -4.66 12.40 3.61
C ILE A 49 -5.73 13.42 3.23
N TYR A 50 -5.46 14.15 2.16
CA TYR A 50 -6.43 15.05 1.54
C TYR A 50 -6.76 14.53 0.14
N LEU A 51 -8.05 14.37 -0.12
CA LEU A 51 -8.58 13.98 -1.42
C LEU A 51 -9.25 15.20 -2.06
N PRO A 52 -8.70 15.75 -3.17
CA PRO A 52 -9.29 16.90 -3.84
C PRO A 52 -10.60 16.54 -4.54
N SER A 53 -11.39 17.54 -4.88
CA SER A 53 -12.54 17.35 -5.77
C SER A 53 -12.05 16.98 -7.18
N GLY A 54 -12.76 16.06 -7.84
CA GLY A 54 -12.37 15.47 -9.12
C GLY A 54 -11.47 14.25 -8.95
N ALA A 55 -10.77 13.89 -10.03
CA ALA A 55 -9.86 12.76 -10.05
C ALA A 55 -8.48 13.14 -9.52
N SER A 56 -7.94 12.34 -8.61
CA SER A 56 -6.56 12.38 -8.14
C SER A 56 -5.89 11.02 -8.31
N THR A 57 -4.64 11.03 -8.77
CA THR A 57 -3.82 9.82 -8.88
C THR A 57 -3.05 9.62 -7.57
N HIS A 58 -3.13 8.41 -7.05
CA HIS A 58 -2.45 7.97 -5.84
C HIS A 58 -1.62 6.72 -6.13
N THR A 59 -0.55 6.53 -5.37
CA THR A 59 0.37 5.40 -5.55
C THR A 59 0.25 4.42 -4.40
N VAL A 60 -0.03 3.16 -4.72
CA VAL A 60 0.08 2.05 -3.78
C VAL A 60 1.38 1.31 -4.08
N ALA A 61 2.31 1.37 -3.15
CA ALA A 61 3.62 0.74 -3.28
C ALA A 61 3.77 -0.44 -2.32
N SER A 62 4.48 -1.47 -2.78
CA SER A 62 4.86 -2.68 -2.06
C SER A 62 6.37 -2.71 -1.91
N THR A 63 6.88 -2.70 -0.68
CA THR A 63 8.32 -2.81 -0.39
C THR A 63 8.63 -4.16 0.21
N LEU A 64 9.48 -4.93 -0.46
CA LEU A 64 9.84 -6.29 -0.06
C LEU A 64 10.94 -6.29 1.01
N ALA A 65 10.79 -7.15 2.01
CA ALA A 65 11.83 -7.49 2.98
C ALA A 65 12.06 -9.00 2.97
N ALA A 66 13.32 -9.44 3.09
CA ALA A 66 13.66 -10.86 3.02
C ALA A 66 14.64 -11.27 4.13
N THR A 67 14.36 -12.39 4.79
CA THR A 67 15.23 -13.03 5.78
C THR A 67 15.37 -14.51 5.42
N ASN A 68 16.57 -14.95 5.06
CA ASN A 68 16.87 -16.30 4.57
C ASN A 68 15.87 -16.78 3.48
N PRO A 69 15.73 -16.05 2.36
CA PRO A 69 14.70 -16.35 1.38
C PRO A 69 14.95 -17.68 0.68
N THR A 70 13.89 -18.49 0.54
CA THR A 70 13.93 -19.71 -0.28
C THR A 70 13.47 -19.41 -1.71
N PRO A 71 13.94 -20.18 -2.72
CA PRO A 71 13.43 -20.11 -4.09
C PRO A 71 11.93 -20.40 -4.17
N GLY A 72 11.29 -19.91 -5.24
CA GLY A 72 9.86 -20.06 -5.52
C GLY A 72 9.16 -18.72 -5.71
N ASP A 73 7.97 -18.78 -6.30
CA ASP A 73 7.13 -17.60 -6.53
C ASP A 73 6.64 -17.02 -5.21
N LYS A 74 6.46 -15.69 -5.19
CA LYS A 74 6.07 -14.92 -4.01
C LYS A 74 4.73 -14.29 -4.28
N SER A 75 3.75 -14.65 -3.47
CA SER A 75 2.37 -14.19 -3.62
C SER A 75 1.75 -13.96 -2.25
N GLY A 76 0.95 -12.90 -2.16
CA GLY A 76 0.22 -12.52 -0.97
C GLY A 76 -0.67 -11.33 -1.27
N SER A 77 -1.61 -11.06 -0.37
CA SER A 77 -2.55 -9.97 -0.49
C SER A 77 -2.49 -9.09 0.75
N GLY A 78 -2.81 -7.82 0.58
CA GLY A 78 -3.03 -6.91 1.68
C GLY A 78 -4.01 -5.82 1.30
N THR A 79 -4.47 -5.09 2.32
CA THR A 79 -5.58 -4.16 2.22
C THR A 79 -5.15 -2.79 2.71
N ILE A 80 -5.36 -1.79 1.86
CA ILE A 80 -5.33 -0.38 2.26
C ILE A 80 -6.76 0.09 2.39
N VAL A 81 -7.08 0.65 3.56
CA VAL A 81 -8.38 1.25 3.84
C VAL A 81 -8.25 2.76 3.75
N ILE A 82 -9.20 3.40 3.06
CA ILE A 82 -9.39 4.84 3.05
C ILE A 82 -10.70 5.13 3.78
N ASN A 83 -10.61 5.66 4.99
CA ASN A 83 -11.76 6.02 5.81
C ASN A 83 -12.11 7.49 5.59
N LEU A 84 -13.31 7.72 5.07
CA LEU A 84 -13.91 9.04 4.98
C LEU A 84 -14.62 9.38 6.30
N PRO A 85 -14.65 10.66 6.69
CA PRO A 85 -15.42 11.13 7.84
C PRO A 85 -16.93 11.04 7.62
#